data_AF-A0A968QHG1-F1
#
_entry.id   AF-A0A968QHG1-F1
#
_cell.length_a   1.000
_cell.length_b   1.000
_cell.length_c   1.000
_cell.angle_alpha   90.00
_cell.angle_beta   90.00
_cell.angle_gamma   90.00
#
_symmetry.space_group_name_H-M   'P 1'
#
loop_
_entity.id
_entity.type
_entity.pdbx_description
1 polymer ?
#
loop_
_entity_poly.entity_id
_entity_poly.type
_entity_poly.pdbx_seq_one_letter_code
_entity_poly.pdbx_strand_id
1 'polypeptide(L)'
;MLFSLSGPKPSLGAMLHRMTDRIRQSLELSKILSATATEVRTFLRIDRVKLYRFEPDGSGEVVAESIQGQKLPSLLGHRFPAEDIPQEARELFLIVRQRHIVNVAEQEIGISPLLHPQTQAPLEPDILFRQVDPCHIEYLTNMGVQSSLVVPILHEQQLWGLLVAHHSTPRRISPNQLEVVQLVADQVSVALAHALLLSQSRLQARREATVNQVVTLLHKAPTPALQTALNHTVRALGGSSGRLYLNTPRPQL
;
A
#
# COMPACT_ATOMS: atom_id res chain seq x y z
N MET A 1 40.38 18.90 -3.98
CA MET A 1 40.04 17.47 -3.95
C MET A 1 38.67 17.32 -3.28
N LEU A 2 37.62 17.07 -4.06
CA LEU A 2 36.27 16.79 -3.55
C LEU A 2 36.12 15.27 -3.43
N PHE A 3 36.02 14.77 -2.20
CA PHE A 3 35.77 13.37 -1.93
C PHE A 3 34.35 12.97 -2.38
N SER A 4 34.28 12.14 -3.42
CA SER A 4 33.05 11.46 -3.84
C SER A 4 32.72 10.35 -2.85
N LEU A 5 31.78 10.60 -1.94
CA LEU A 5 31.17 9.57 -1.09
C LEU A 5 30.13 8.79 -1.91
N SER A 6 30.59 7.95 -2.82
CA SER A 6 29.75 6.91 -3.42
C SER A 6 30.03 5.59 -2.68
N GLY A 7 29.32 5.37 -1.57
CA GLY A 7 29.29 4.05 -0.93
C GLY A 7 28.88 2.95 -1.92
N PRO A 8 29.22 1.68 -1.65
CA PRO A 8 28.92 0.57 -2.55
C PRO A 8 27.41 0.49 -2.81
N LYS A 9 27.02 0.33 -4.09
CA LYS A 9 25.63 0.03 -4.46
C LYS A 9 25.19 -1.22 -3.69
N PRO A 10 24.08 -1.18 -2.92
CA PRO A 10 23.56 -2.40 -2.32
C PRO A 10 23.23 -3.41 -3.42
N SER A 11 23.71 -4.65 -3.28
CA SER A 11 23.44 -5.71 -4.26
C SER A 11 21.96 -6.10 -4.24
N LEU A 12 21.43 -6.46 -5.41
CA LEU A 12 20.03 -6.87 -5.60
C LEU A 12 19.63 -7.98 -4.63
N GLY A 13 20.44 -9.03 -4.55
CA GLY A 13 20.22 -10.15 -3.64
C GLY A 13 20.13 -9.68 -2.18
N ALA A 14 20.98 -8.76 -1.76
CA ALA A 14 20.94 -8.24 -0.39
C ALA A 14 19.70 -7.35 -0.12
N MET A 15 19.21 -6.61 -1.11
CA MET A 15 17.98 -5.83 -0.98
C MET A 15 16.76 -6.75 -0.87
N LEU A 16 16.57 -7.68 -1.81
CA LEU A 16 15.46 -8.64 -1.78
C LEU A 16 15.48 -9.52 -0.52
N HIS A 17 16.66 -9.93 -0.05
CA HIS A 17 16.82 -10.69 1.18
C HIS A 17 16.40 -9.86 2.41
N ARG A 18 16.86 -8.60 2.53
CA ARG A 18 16.43 -7.72 3.64
C ARG A 18 14.94 -7.41 3.59
N MET A 19 14.35 -7.25 2.41
CA MET A 19 12.91 -7.06 2.28
C MET A 19 12.15 -8.30 2.74
N THR A 20 12.52 -9.47 2.22
CA THR A 20 11.92 -10.76 2.60
C THR A 20 12.06 -11.04 4.11
N ASP A 21 13.24 -10.83 4.68
CA ASP A 21 13.48 -11.00 6.12
C ASP A 21 12.61 -10.05 6.95
N ARG A 22 12.50 -8.79 6.54
CA ARG A 22 11.75 -7.80 7.30
C ARG A 22 10.25 -7.97 7.14
N ILE A 23 9.77 -8.48 6.01
CA ILE A 23 8.40 -8.96 5.83
C ILE A 23 8.12 -10.14 6.76
N ARG A 24 9.09 -11.05 6.93
CA ARG A 24 8.98 -12.19 7.84
C ARG A 24 9.03 -11.78 9.32
N GLN A 25 9.78 -10.74 9.67
CA GLN A 25 10.00 -10.30 11.05
C GLN A 25 9.06 -9.19 11.54
N SER A 26 8.53 -8.35 10.65
CA SER A 26 7.62 -7.25 10.99
C SER A 26 6.19 -7.57 10.59
N LEU A 27 5.30 -7.61 11.57
CA LEU A 27 3.86 -7.79 11.34
C LEU A 27 3.14 -6.45 11.10
N GLU A 28 3.88 -5.34 11.09
CA GLU A 28 3.33 -4.00 10.86
C GLU A 28 3.60 -3.55 9.43
N LEU A 29 2.51 -3.43 8.65
CA LEU A 29 2.54 -3.00 7.26
C LEU A 29 3.23 -1.64 7.09
N SER A 30 3.00 -0.69 8.00
CA SER A 30 3.64 0.64 7.95
C SER A 30 5.16 0.55 7.89
N LYS A 31 5.77 -0.28 8.75
CA LYS A 31 7.23 -0.50 8.77
C LYS A 31 7.73 -1.09 7.46
N ILE A 32 6.99 -2.02 6.86
CA ILE A 32 7.31 -2.63 5.56
C ILE A 32 7.25 -1.57 4.45
N LEU A 33 6.25 -0.69 4.45
CA LEU A 33 6.12 0.35 3.43
C LEU A 33 7.22 1.42 3.55
N SER A 34 7.51 1.92 4.75
CA SER A 34 8.59 2.91 4.99
C SER A 34 9.97 2.36 4.64
N ALA A 35 10.19 1.09 4.97
CA ALA A 35 11.34 0.31 4.56
C ALA A 35 11.52 0.28 3.04
N THR A 36 10.47 -0.14 2.33
CA THR A 36 10.46 -0.22 0.87
C THR A 36 10.78 1.13 0.24
N ALA A 37 10.15 2.20 0.73
CA ALA A 37 10.42 3.56 0.26
C ALA A 37 11.91 3.89 0.33
N THR A 38 12.52 3.60 1.48
CA THR A 38 13.93 3.91 1.75
C THR A 38 14.88 3.09 0.87
N GLU A 39 14.62 1.80 0.73
CA GLU A 39 15.50 0.92 -0.03
C GLU A 39 15.42 1.18 -1.52
N VAL A 40 14.21 1.37 -2.06
CA VAL A 40 14.03 1.72 -3.47
C VAL A 40 14.64 3.09 -3.79
N ARG A 41 14.45 4.09 -2.91
CA ARG A 41 15.07 5.41 -3.08
C ARG A 41 16.60 5.29 -3.13
N THR A 42 17.17 4.52 -2.22
CA THR A 42 18.62 4.31 -2.13
C THR A 42 19.16 3.55 -3.34
N PHE A 43 18.47 2.50 -3.78
CA PHE A 43 18.83 1.71 -4.95
C PHE A 43 18.77 2.52 -6.24
N LEU A 44 17.69 3.28 -6.44
CA LEU A 44 17.53 4.15 -7.61
C LEU A 44 18.40 5.41 -7.53
N ARG A 45 18.88 5.80 -6.33
CA ARG A 45 19.58 7.05 -6.04
C ARG A 45 18.79 8.28 -6.53
N ILE A 46 17.51 8.32 -6.15
CA ILE A 46 16.54 9.33 -6.56
C ILE A 46 16.15 10.22 -5.37
N ASP A 47 15.50 11.35 -5.64
CA ASP A 47 15.20 12.32 -4.58
C ASP A 47 14.07 11.85 -3.68
N ARG A 48 13.03 11.23 -4.23
CA ARG A 48 11.86 10.79 -3.44
C ARG A 48 11.30 9.47 -3.93
N VAL A 49 10.96 8.59 -2.99
CA VAL A 49 10.06 7.46 -3.22
C VAL A 49 8.92 7.53 -2.22
N LYS A 50 7.69 7.38 -2.71
CA LYS A 50 6.48 7.37 -1.90
C LYS A 50 5.62 6.15 -2.21
N LEU A 51 4.90 5.68 -1.21
CA LEU A 51 3.89 4.64 -1.32
C LEU A 51 2.54 5.32 -1.14
N TYR A 52 1.73 5.28 -2.18
CA TYR A 52 0.40 5.85 -2.25
C TYR A 52 -0.63 4.74 -2.11
N ARG A 53 -1.58 4.85 -1.18
CA ARG A 53 -2.67 3.89 -0.99
C ARG A 53 -3.97 4.49 -1.52
N PHE A 54 -4.73 3.72 -2.29
CA PHE A 54 -6.09 4.11 -2.66
C PHE A 54 -7.07 3.83 -1.52
N GLU A 55 -8.02 4.74 -1.33
CA GLU A 55 -9.14 4.61 -0.41
C GLU A 55 -10.40 4.12 -1.14
N PRO A 56 -11.41 3.59 -0.43
CA PRO A 56 -12.64 3.09 -1.05
C PRO A 56 -13.44 4.13 -1.84
N ASP A 57 -13.31 5.41 -1.50
CA ASP A 57 -13.95 6.54 -2.21
C ASP A 57 -13.18 6.95 -3.48
N GLY A 58 -12.11 6.24 -3.80
CA GLY A 58 -11.24 6.51 -4.93
C GLY A 58 -10.16 7.55 -4.66
N SER A 59 -10.20 8.29 -3.54
CA SER A 59 -9.10 9.15 -3.14
C SER A 59 -7.85 8.32 -2.80
N GLY A 60 -6.75 8.96 -2.44
CA GLY A 60 -5.64 8.22 -1.86
C GLY A 60 -4.70 9.05 -1.02
N GLU A 61 -3.83 8.36 -0.31
CA GLU A 61 -2.99 8.90 0.74
C GLU A 61 -1.55 8.43 0.58
N VAL A 62 -0.59 9.31 0.81
CA VAL A 62 0.82 8.91 0.92
C VAL A 62 1.06 8.33 2.30
N VAL A 63 1.09 7.00 2.39
CA VAL A 63 1.21 6.25 3.64
C VAL A 63 2.65 5.95 4.05
N ALA A 64 3.60 6.07 3.12
CA ALA A 64 5.02 6.01 3.42
C ALA A 64 5.83 6.83 2.42
N GLU A 65 6.94 7.41 2.87
CA GLU A 65 7.79 8.27 2.06
C GLU A 65 9.26 8.16 2.49
N SER A 66 10.17 8.27 1.54
CA SER A 66 11.59 8.50 1.76
C SER A 66 12.05 9.63 0.84
N ILE A 67 12.71 10.64 1.40
CA ILE A 67 13.24 11.80 0.67
C ILE A 67 14.75 11.93 0.92
N GLN A 68 15.47 12.40 -0.08
CA GLN A 68 16.86 12.82 0.00
C GLN A 68 16.99 14.31 -0.35
N GLY A 69 17.60 15.08 0.55
CA GLY A 69 17.79 16.51 0.37
C GLY A 69 16.49 17.30 0.53
N GLN A 70 16.45 18.51 -0.04
CA GLN A 70 15.32 19.45 0.07
C GLN A 70 14.78 19.89 -1.29
N LYS A 71 15.07 19.14 -2.36
CA LYS A 71 14.68 19.53 -3.73
C LYS A 71 13.19 19.31 -4.02
N LEU A 72 12.58 18.33 -3.35
CA LEU A 72 11.16 18.02 -3.46
C LEU A 72 10.52 18.11 -2.07
N PRO A 73 9.32 18.70 -1.94
CA PRO A 73 8.62 18.78 -0.66
C PRO A 73 8.17 17.39 -0.18
N SER A 74 7.97 17.24 1.12
CA SER A 74 7.33 16.05 1.68
C SER A 74 5.86 16.00 1.33
N LEU A 75 5.35 14.81 1.00
CA LEU A 75 3.94 14.54 0.76
C LEU A 75 3.38 13.52 1.76
N LEU A 76 4.16 13.06 2.74
CA LEU A 76 3.71 12.07 3.72
C LEU A 76 2.44 12.53 4.44
N GLY A 77 1.43 11.66 4.48
CA GLY A 77 0.13 11.93 5.11
C GLY A 77 -0.80 12.85 4.29
N HIS A 78 -0.34 13.42 3.17
CA HIS A 78 -1.23 14.15 2.28
C HIS A 78 -2.21 13.20 1.59
N ARG A 79 -3.44 13.66 1.47
CA ARG A 79 -4.51 13.03 0.70
C ARG A 79 -4.72 13.75 -0.61
N PHE A 80 -5.01 12.98 -1.64
CA PHE A 80 -5.23 13.43 -3.01
C PHE A 80 -6.62 12.96 -3.45
N PRO A 81 -7.39 13.82 -4.13
CA PRO A 81 -8.75 13.51 -4.53
C PRO A 81 -8.75 12.47 -5.66
N ALA A 82 -9.91 11.85 -5.93
CA ALA A 82 -9.98 10.73 -6.86
C ALA A 82 -9.66 11.14 -8.31
N GLU A 83 -9.92 12.41 -8.63
CA GLU A 83 -9.75 13.04 -9.93
C GLU A 83 -8.27 13.16 -10.34
N ASP A 84 -7.34 13.18 -9.38
CA ASP A 84 -5.90 13.24 -9.65
C ASP A 84 -5.39 12.00 -10.39
N ILE A 85 -6.10 10.87 -10.22
CA ILE A 85 -5.82 9.61 -10.92
C ILE A 85 -7.16 9.08 -11.44
N PRO A 86 -7.58 9.47 -12.64
CA PRO A 86 -8.84 9.01 -13.24
C PRO A 86 -8.92 7.49 -13.35
N GLN A 87 -10.14 6.94 -13.39
CA GLN A 87 -10.37 5.49 -13.44
C GLN A 87 -9.63 4.81 -14.61
N GLU A 88 -9.65 5.42 -15.79
CA GLU A 88 -8.95 4.92 -16.99
C GLU A 88 -7.44 4.77 -16.76
N ALA A 89 -6.81 5.69 -16.01
CA ALA A 89 -5.40 5.60 -15.66
C ALA A 89 -5.13 4.45 -14.67
N ARG A 90 -6.08 4.17 -13.76
CA ARG A 90 -6.00 3.04 -12.81
C ARG A 90 -6.07 1.70 -13.53
N GLU A 91 -6.97 1.58 -14.50
CA GLU A 91 -7.11 0.38 -15.33
C GLU A 91 -5.85 0.13 -16.15
N LEU A 92 -5.24 1.19 -16.70
CA LEU A 92 -3.94 1.07 -17.37
C LEU A 92 -2.83 0.56 -16.47
N PHE A 93 -2.81 0.93 -15.18
CA PHE A 93 -1.81 0.39 -14.25
C PHE A 93 -1.94 -1.12 -14.05
N LEU A 94 -3.16 -1.68 -14.16
CA LEU A 94 -3.35 -3.14 -14.09
C LEU A 94 -2.74 -3.86 -15.31
N ILE A 95 -2.74 -3.21 -16.48
CA ILE A 95 -2.29 -3.78 -17.75
C ILE A 95 -0.76 -3.60 -17.92
N VAL A 96 -0.29 -2.35 -17.84
CA VAL A 96 1.09 -1.98 -18.20
C VAL A 96 2.08 -2.26 -17.07
N ARG A 97 1.60 -2.33 -15.82
CA ARG A 97 2.36 -2.61 -14.59
C ARG A 97 3.52 -1.66 -14.28
N GLN A 98 3.92 -0.78 -15.18
CA GLN A 98 4.94 0.22 -14.91
C GLN A 98 4.86 1.37 -15.92
N ARG A 99 5.02 2.60 -15.44
CA ARG A 99 5.10 3.78 -16.30
C ARG A 99 6.28 4.64 -15.88
N HIS A 100 7.18 4.95 -16.82
CA HIS A 100 8.35 5.79 -16.59
C HIS A 100 8.34 7.02 -17.50
N ILE A 101 8.41 8.21 -16.90
CA ILE A 101 8.61 9.50 -17.57
C ILE A 101 10.06 9.91 -17.31
N VAL A 102 10.87 9.89 -18.36
CA VAL A 102 12.29 10.25 -18.34
C VAL A 102 12.46 11.76 -18.15
N ASN A 103 11.67 12.54 -18.88
CA ASN A 103 11.68 14.00 -18.85
C ASN A 103 10.25 14.53 -18.92
N VAL A 104 9.79 15.18 -17.86
CA VAL A 104 8.44 15.77 -17.78
C VAL A 104 8.27 16.92 -18.78
N ALA A 105 9.27 17.79 -18.92
CA ALA A 105 9.18 18.98 -19.77
C ALA A 105 9.07 18.62 -21.26
N GLU A 106 9.86 17.63 -21.71
CA GLU A 106 9.86 17.13 -23.09
C GLU A 106 8.83 16.02 -23.31
N GLN A 107 8.05 15.66 -22.28
CA GLN A 107 7.15 14.50 -22.26
C GLN A 107 7.80 13.20 -22.74
N GLU A 108 9.09 13.03 -22.43
CA GLU A 108 9.86 11.88 -22.86
C GLU A 108 9.48 10.66 -22.01
N ILE A 109 8.91 9.64 -22.64
CA ILE A 109 8.52 8.37 -22.00
C ILE A 109 9.69 7.38 -22.09
N GLY A 110 9.97 6.71 -20.97
CA GLY A 110 10.98 5.65 -20.86
C GLY A 110 10.49 4.30 -21.36
N ILE A 111 11.34 3.28 -21.24
CA ILE A 111 10.96 1.91 -21.59
C ILE A 111 10.00 1.41 -20.50
N SER A 112 8.73 1.16 -20.85
CA SER A 112 7.81 0.32 -20.06
C SER A 112 7.94 -1.14 -20.49
N PRO A 113 7.65 -2.12 -19.62
CA PRO A 113 7.71 -3.53 -19.97
C PRO A 113 6.89 -3.79 -21.23
N LEU A 114 7.52 -4.33 -22.26
CA LEU A 114 6.91 -4.52 -23.58
C LEU A 114 5.87 -5.64 -23.61
N LEU A 115 5.73 -6.42 -22.53
CA LEU A 115 4.94 -7.65 -22.50
C LEU A 115 3.82 -7.58 -21.47
N HIS A 116 2.63 -8.03 -21.88
CA HIS A 116 1.47 -8.16 -21.02
C HIS A 116 1.73 -9.19 -19.90
N PRO A 117 1.44 -8.87 -18.63
CA PRO A 117 1.85 -9.70 -17.49
C PRO A 117 1.22 -11.09 -17.46
N GLN A 118 0.03 -11.27 -18.06
CA GLN A 118 -0.70 -12.54 -18.02
C GLN A 118 -0.50 -13.39 -19.30
N THR A 119 -0.32 -12.73 -20.44
CA THR A 119 -0.29 -13.40 -21.75
C THR A 119 1.11 -13.44 -22.36
N GLN A 120 2.07 -12.71 -21.78
CA GLN A 120 3.41 -12.49 -22.32
C GLN A 120 3.44 -11.96 -23.76
N ALA A 121 2.30 -11.52 -24.29
CA ALA A 121 2.19 -10.92 -25.61
C ALA A 121 2.69 -9.47 -25.58
N PRO A 122 3.22 -8.93 -26.69
CA PRO A 122 3.56 -7.52 -26.78
C PRO A 122 2.36 -6.63 -26.42
N LEU A 123 2.57 -5.61 -25.58
CA LEU A 123 1.57 -4.57 -25.36
C LEU A 123 1.41 -3.76 -26.65
N GLU A 124 0.19 -3.33 -26.95
CA GLU A 124 -0.06 -2.56 -28.16
C GLU A 124 0.72 -1.24 -28.15
N PRO A 125 1.26 -0.80 -29.30
CA PRO A 125 2.07 0.42 -29.40
C PRO A 125 1.38 1.66 -28.82
N ASP A 126 0.08 1.79 -29.00
CA ASP A 126 -0.69 2.94 -28.52
C ASP A 126 -0.69 3.05 -26.98
N ILE A 127 -0.60 1.91 -26.27
CA ILE A 127 -0.51 1.86 -24.81
C ILE A 127 0.90 2.25 -24.33
N LEU A 128 1.92 1.86 -25.09
CA LEU A 128 3.34 2.13 -24.80
C LEU A 128 3.71 3.60 -25.03
N PHE A 129 3.13 4.24 -26.05
CA PHE A 129 3.42 5.60 -26.45
C PHE A 129 2.32 6.61 -26.11
N ARG A 130 1.31 6.22 -25.31
CA ARG A 130 0.25 7.15 -24.88
C ARG A 130 0.88 8.34 -24.16
N GLN A 131 0.73 9.53 -24.75
CA GLN A 131 1.17 10.78 -24.14
C GLN A 131 0.59 10.92 -22.73
N VAL A 132 1.38 11.51 -21.84
CA VAL A 132 0.93 11.82 -20.48
C VAL A 132 -0.10 12.95 -20.58
N ASP A 133 -1.19 12.83 -19.84
CA ASP A 133 -2.21 13.87 -19.80
C ASP A 133 -1.58 15.24 -19.42
N PRO A 134 -1.89 16.34 -20.14
CA PRO A 134 -1.32 17.65 -19.86
C PRO A 134 -1.52 18.13 -18.41
N CYS A 135 -2.67 17.83 -17.80
CA CYS A 135 -2.95 18.15 -16.39
C CYS A 135 -1.93 17.46 -15.46
N HIS A 136 -1.57 16.21 -15.76
CA HIS A 136 -0.58 15.48 -14.98
C HIS A 136 0.85 16.05 -15.17
N ILE A 137 1.19 16.50 -16.38
CA ILE A 137 2.48 17.17 -16.64
C ILE A 137 2.59 18.47 -15.84
N GLU A 138 1.53 19.29 -15.84
CA GLU A 138 1.47 20.53 -15.07
C GLU A 138 1.59 20.25 -13.57
N TYR A 139 0.86 19.26 -13.06
CA TYR A 139 0.94 18.82 -11.68
C TYR A 139 2.36 18.39 -11.27
N LEU A 140 3.04 17.58 -12.09
CA LEU A 140 4.42 17.16 -11.82
C LEU A 140 5.39 18.36 -11.83
N THR A 141 5.21 19.26 -12.80
CA THR A 141 6.02 20.48 -12.96
C THR A 141 5.87 21.39 -11.74
N ASN A 142 4.65 21.63 -11.27
CA ASN A 142 4.35 22.46 -10.10
C ASN A 142 4.94 21.88 -8.79
N MET A 143 5.14 20.56 -8.72
CA MET A 143 5.83 19.90 -7.61
C MET A 143 7.37 19.87 -7.76
N GLY A 144 7.93 20.44 -8.82
CA GLY A 144 9.36 20.41 -9.14
C GLY A 144 9.86 19.04 -9.62
N VAL A 145 8.96 18.14 -10.04
CA VAL A 145 9.30 16.80 -10.53
C VAL A 145 9.62 16.87 -12.02
N GLN A 146 10.78 16.37 -12.41
CA GLN A 146 11.23 16.31 -13.81
C GLN A 146 11.38 14.89 -14.34
N SER A 147 11.34 13.88 -13.47
CA SER A 147 11.24 12.46 -13.85
C SER A 147 10.37 11.70 -12.85
N SER A 148 9.54 10.80 -13.35
CA SER A 148 8.58 10.04 -12.55
C SER A 148 8.51 8.57 -12.98
N LEU A 149 8.60 7.65 -12.03
CA LEU A 149 8.34 6.23 -12.21
C LEU A 149 7.18 5.82 -11.31
N VAL A 150 6.21 5.12 -11.87
CA VAL A 150 5.04 4.59 -11.16
C VAL A 150 4.96 3.08 -11.37
N VAL A 151 4.81 2.34 -10.28
CA VAL A 151 4.64 0.87 -10.25
C VAL A 151 3.46 0.54 -9.34
N PRO A 152 2.45 -0.24 -9.78
CA PRO A 152 1.30 -0.59 -9.00
C PRO A 152 1.63 -1.69 -7.98
N ILE A 153 0.98 -1.58 -6.83
CA ILE A 153 0.94 -2.60 -5.79
C ILE A 153 -0.45 -3.19 -5.86
N LEU A 154 -0.52 -4.51 -6.03
CA LEU A 154 -1.79 -5.22 -6.23
C LEU A 154 -2.15 -6.01 -4.99
N HIS A 155 -3.44 -6.14 -4.73
CA HIS A 155 -3.98 -7.07 -3.74
C HIS A 155 -5.21 -7.72 -4.34
N GLU A 156 -5.26 -9.05 -4.37
CA GLU A 156 -6.38 -9.80 -4.98
C GLU A 156 -6.71 -9.35 -6.42
N GLN A 157 -5.67 -9.09 -7.23
CA GLN A 157 -5.77 -8.58 -8.62
C GLN A 157 -6.38 -7.17 -8.74
N GLN A 158 -6.63 -6.48 -7.63
CA GLN A 158 -7.08 -5.09 -7.61
C GLN A 158 -5.92 -4.15 -7.31
N LEU A 159 -6.04 -2.91 -7.78
CA LEU A 159 -5.06 -1.86 -7.53
C LEU A 159 -5.20 -1.36 -6.08
N TRP A 160 -4.30 -1.81 -5.20
CA TRP A 160 -4.27 -1.36 -3.81
C TRP A 160 -3.60 0.01 -3.65
N GLY A 161 -2.54 0.24 -4.44
CA GLY A 161 -1.74 1.44 -4.33
C GLY A 161 -0.66 1.55 -5.39
N LEU A 162 0.17 2.57 -5.27
CA LEU A 162 1.27 2.87 -6.18
C LEU A 162 2.57 3.08 -5.40
N LEU A 163 3.64 2.47 -5.88
CA LEU A 163 5.01 2.89 -5.58
C LEU A 163 5.41 3.94 -6.61
N VAL A 164 5.75 5.13 -6.14
CA VAL A 164 6.07 6.28 -7.00
C VAL A 164 7.44 6.81 -6.67
N ALA A 165 8.33 6.89 -7.66
CA ALA A 165 9.66 7.46 -7.54
C ALA A 165 9.77 8.75 -8.36
N HIS A 166 10.18 9.84 -7.72
CA HIS A 166 10.29 11.17 -8.33
C HIS A 166 11.72 11.70 -8.24
N HIS A 167 12.17 12.37 -9.31
CA HIS A 167 13.43 13.12 -9.34
C HIS A 167 13.22 14.56 -9.79
N SER A 168 14.02 15.47 -9.28
CA SER A 168 13.99 16.89 -9.62
C SER A 168 14.72 17.22 -10.93
N THR A 169 15.37 16.25 -11.57
CA THR A 169 16.02 16.39 -12.88
C THR A 169 15.61 15.23 -13.78
N PRO A 170 15.69 15.37 -15.12
CA PRO A 170 15.39 14.28 -16.04
C PRO A 170 16.29 13.09 -15.73
N ARG A 171 15.73 11.88 -15.81
CA ARG A 171 16.44 10.67 -15.43
C ARG A 171 15.94 9.44 -16.16
N ARG A 172 16.85 8.81 -16.91
CA ARG A 172 16.65 7.45 -17.40
C ARG A 172 16.86 6.44 -16.27
N ILE A 173 15.94 5.49 -16.14
CA ILE A 173 16.05 4.32 -15.26
C ILE A 173 16.30 3.13 -16.18
N SER A 174 17.32 2.32 -15.88
CA SER A 174 17.68 1.20 -16.76
C SER A 174 16.67 0.06 -16.67
N PRO A 175 16.55 -0.80 -17.71
CA PRO A 175 15.66 -1.97 -17.68
C PRO A 175 15.85 -2.86 -16.44
N ASN A 176 17.10 -3.16 -16.07
CA ASN A 176 17.39 -3.92 -14.86
C ASN A 176 16.88 -3.20 -13.58
N GLN A 177 17.02 -1.87 -13.49
CA GLN A 177 16.46 -1.14 -12.35
C GLN A 177 14.92 -1.21 -12.32
N LEU A 178 14.28 -1.13 -13.49
CA LEU A 178 12.83 -1.24 -13.62
C LEU A 178 12.32 -2.62 -13.18
N GLU A 179 12.98 -3.69 -13.62
CA GLU A 179 12.70 -5.08 -13.20
C GLU A 179 12.81 -5.25 -11.69
N VAL A 180 13.88 -4.71 -11.09
CA VAL A 180 14.07 -4.78 -9.64
C VAL A 180 12.96 -4.07 -8.89
N VAL A 181 12.55 -2.87 -9.32
CA VAL A 181 11.46 -2.14 -8.67
C VAL A 181 10.12 -2.89 -8.80
N GLN A 182 9.88 -3.55 -9.94
CA GLN A 182 8.70 -4.39 -10.12
C GLN A 182 8.68 -5.58 -9.15
N LEU A 183 9.80 -6.31 -9.04
CA LEU A 183 9.94 -7.42 -8.09
C LEU A 183 9.71 -6.97 -6.64
N VAL A 184 10.20 -5.76 -6.30
CA VAL A 184 9.96 -5.17 -4.99
C VAL A 184 8.47 -4.87 -4.77
N ALA A 185 7.78 -4.28 -5.74
CA ALA A 185 6.34 -4.02 -5.64
C ALA A 185 5.53 -5.33 -5.50
N ASP A 186 5.94 -6.39 -6.20
CA ASP A 186 5.33 -7.71 -6.09
C ASP A 186 5.55 -8.31 -4.70
N GLN A 187 6.75 -8.15 -4.15
CA GLN A 187 7.04 -8.61 -2.79
C GLN A 187 6.27 -7.83 -1.72
N VAL A 188 6.04 -6.53 -1.92
CA VAL A 188 5.16 -5.72 -1.07
C VAL A 188 3.70 -6.20 -1.17
N SER A 189 3.24 -6.57 -2.37
CA SER A 189 1.91 -7.11 -2.60
C SER A 189 1.68 -8.41 -1.79
N VAL A 190 2.67 -9.30 -1.76
CA VAL A 190 2.66 -10.52 -0.93
C VAL A 190 2.65 -10.18 0.56
N ALA A 191 3.50 -9.25 0.99
CA ALA A 191 3.56 -8.83 2.39
C ALA A 191 2.25 -8.21 2.88
N LEU A 192 1.60 -7.42 2.03
CA LEU A 192 0.29 -6.84 2.29
C LEU A 192 -0.76 -7.92 2.49
N ALA A 193 -0.80 -8.93 1.62
CA ALA A 193 -1.74 -10.04 1.76
C ALA A 193 -1.56 -10.78 3.10
N HIS A 194 -0.32 -11.06 3.50
CA HIS A 194 -0.03 -11.68 4.79
C HIS A 194 -0.44 -10.79 5.98
N ALA A 195 -0.16 -9.49 5.92
CA ALA A 195 -0.50 -8.55 6.98
C ALA A 195 -2.02 -8.44 7.18
N LEU A 196 -2.79 -8.38 6.08
CA LEU A 196 -4.25 -8.32 6.10
C LEU A 196 -4.86 -9.62 6.65
N LEU A 197 -4.42 -10.78 6.16
CA LEU A 197 -4.87 -12.08 6.65
C LEU A 197 -4.63 -12.26 8.16
N LEU A 198 -3.45 -11.87 8.64
CA LEU A 198 -3.13 -11.92 10.06
C LEU A 198 -4.02 -10.97 10.89
N SER A 199 -4.26 -9.76 10.40
CA SER A 199 -5.13 -8.78 11.07
C SER A 199 -6.56 -9.33 11.19
N GLN A 200 -7.09 -9.91 10.11
CA GLN A 200 -8.40 -10.53 10.07
C GLN A 200 -8.50 -11.72 11.03
N SER A 201 -7.51 -12.62 11.01
CA SER A 201 -7.45 -13.77 11.93
C SER A 201 -7.41 -13.33 13.40
N ARG A 202 -6.63 -12.30 13.73
CA ARG A 202 -6.58 -11.73 15.08
C ARG A 202 -7.90 -11.10 15.50
N LEU A 203 -8.55 -10.36 14.60
CA LEU A 203 -9.85 -9.76 14.87
C LEU A 203 -10.91 -10.85 15.11
N GLN A 204 -10.89 -11.91 14.30
CA GLN A 204 -11.78 -13.04 14.46
C GLN A 204 -11.56 -13.78 15.78
N ALA A 205 -10.31 -14.11 16.13
CA ALA A 205 -9.98 -14.75 17.39
C ALA A 205 -10.41 -13.90 18.60
N ARG A 206 -10.28 -12.57 18.52
CA ARG A 206 -10.78 -11.65 19.56
C ARG A 206 -12.30 -11.66 19.68
N ARG A 207 -13.02 -11.69 18.55
CA ARG A 207 -14.49 -11.80 18.53
C ARG A 207 -14.94 -13.12 19.17
N GLU A 208 -14.35 -14.24 18.77
CA GLU A 208 -14.66 -15.56 19.32
C GLU A 208 -14.35 -15.64 20.81
N ALA A 209 -13.21 -15.12 21.26
CA ALA A 209 -12.87 -15.04 22.68
C ALA A 209 -13.89 -14.23 23.48
N THR A 210 -14.36 -13.11 22.92
CA THR A 210 -15.40 -12.26 23.54
C THR A 210 -16.73 -13.01 23.67
N VAL A 211 -17.15 -13.71 22.61
CA VAL A 211 -18.37 -14.54 22.62
C VAL A 211 -18.25 -15.65 23.67
N ASN A 212 -17.14 -16.40 23.68
CA ASN A 212 -16.92 -17.48 24.65
C ASN A 212 -16.89 -16.96 26.09
N GLN A 213 -16.33 -15.77 26.32
CA GLN A 213 -16.33 -15.12 27.63
C GLN A 213 -17.75 -14.76 28.08
N VAL A 214 -18.57 -14.19 27.20
CA VAL A 214 -19.99 -13.90 27.49
C VAL A 214 -20.76 -15.19 27.81
N VAL A 215 -20.60 -16.23 26.99
CA VAL A 215 -21.24 -17.54 27.21
C VAL A 215 -20.84 -18.13 28.56
N THR A 216 -19.55 -18.06 28.91
CA THR A 216 -19.04 -18.58 30.20
C THR A 216 -19.61 -17.80 31.38
N LEU A 217 -19.68 -16.47 31.29
CA LEU A 217 -20.28 -15.63 32.33
C LEU A 217 -21.78 -15.93 32.51
N LEU A 218 -22.50 -16.13 31.41
CA LEU A 218 -23.92 -16.51 31.44
C LEU A 218 -24.14 -17.89 32.08
N HIS A 219 -23.24 -18.86 31.83
CA HIS A 219 -23.34 -20.21 32.41
C HIS A 219 -22.90 -20.29 33.88
N LYS A 220 -21.97 -19.45 34.31
CA LYS A 220 -21.47 -19.42 35.71
C LYS A 220 -22.24 -18.49 36.63
N ALA A 221 -23.13 -17.67 36.10
CA ALA A 221 -23.97 -16.76 36.87
C ALA A 221 -25.18 -17.51 37.47
N PRO A 222 -25.34 -17.59 38.80
CA PRO A 222 -26.66 -17.87 39.36
C PRO A 222 -27.62 -16.74 38.93
N THR A 223 -28.92 -17.03 38.83
CA THR A 223 -29.99 -16.14 38.34
C THR A 223 -29.93 -14.67 38.82
N PRO A 224 -29.40 -14.32 40.01
CA PRO A 224 -29.21 -12.92 40.42
C PRO A 224 -28.12 -12.12 39.67
N ALA A 225 -27.26 -12.75 38.84
CA ALA A 225 -26.10 -12.09 38.21
C ALA A 225 -26.30 -11.72 36.71
N LEU A 226 -27.51 -11.89 36.17
CA LEU A 226 -27.83 -11.62 34.76
C LEU A 226 -27.73 -10.13 34.37
N GLN A 227 -28.01 -9.21 35.30
CA GLN A 227 -27.86 -7.77 35.06
C GLN A 227 -26.38 -7.38 34.87
N THR A 228 -25.50 -7.97 35.68
CA THR A 228 -24.05 -7.75 35.58
C THR A 228 -23.48 -8.31 34.30
N ALA A 229 -23.93 -9.50 33.89
CA ALA A 229 -23.57 -10.10 32.61
C ALA A 229 -24.03 -9.24 31.43
N LEU A 230 -25.28 -8.76 31.44
CA LEU A 230 -25.83 -7.89 30.40
C LEU A 230 -25.03 -6.59 30.25
N ASN A 231 -24.71 -5.92 31.36
CA ASN A 231 -23.91 -4.69 31.35
C ASN A 231 -22.51 -4.91 30.78
N HIS A 232 -21.86 -6.03 31.12
CA HIS A 232 -20.56 -6.39 30.54
C HIS A 232 -20.65 -6.67 29.04
N THR A 233 -21.68 -7.40 28.59
CA THR A 233 -21.89 -7.71 27.17
C THR A 233 -22.15 -6.45 26.34
N VAL A 234 -23.01 -5.54 26.82
CA VAL A 234 -23.30 -4.26 26.17
C VAL A 234 -22.00 -3.45 26.00
N ARG A 235 -21.18 -3.38 27.05
CA ARG A 235 -19.90 -2.67 27.02
C ARG A 235 -18.86 -3.34 26.11
N ALA A 236 -18.78 -4.67 26.13
CA ALA A 236 -17.84 -5.45 25.32
C ALA A 236 -18.16 -5.39 23.82
N LEU A 237 -19.45 -5.27 23.47
CA LEU A 237 -19.91 -5.16 22.08
C LEU A 237 -19.99 -3.69 21.59
N GLY A 238 -19.65 -2.71 22.43
CA GLY A 238 -19.75 -1.30 22.09
C GLY A 238 -21.19 -0.80 21.93
N GLY A 239 -22.16 -1.48 22.51
CA GLY A 239 -23.57 -1.08 22.49
C GLY A 239 -23.90 -0.07 23.59
N SER A 240 -24.99 0.68 23.39
CA SER A 240 -25.48 1.67 24.37
C SER A 240 -26.44 1.06 25.40
N SER A 241 -27.15 -0.02 25.07
CA SER A 241 -28.03 -0.77 26.00
C SER A 241 -28.26 -2.21 25.53
N GLY A 242 -28.85 -3.05 26.39
CA GLY A 242 -29.27 -4.42 26.06
C GLY A 242 -30.52 -4.83 26.84
N ARG A 243 -31.24 -5.84 26.37
CA ARG A 243 -32.39 -6.45 27.08
C ARG A 243 -32.26 -7.97 27.10
N LEU A 244 -32.71 -8.58 28.18
CA LEU A 244 -32.70 -10.03 28.37
C LEU A 244 -34.15 -10.50 28.58
N TYR A 245 -34.62 -11.45 27.77
CA TYR A 245 -35.94 -12.06 27.92
C TYR A 245 -35.77 -13.47 28.49
N LEU A 246 -36.27 -13.69 29.70
CA LEU A 246 -36.29 -15.00 30.35
C LEU A 246 -37.67 -15.61 30.19
N ASN A 247 -37.75 -16.81 29.63
CA ASN A 247 -39.00 -17.55 29.54
C ASN A 247 -39.07 -18.54 30.72
N THR A 248 -39.85 -18.22 31.75
CA THR A 248 -40.09 -19.16 32.86
C THR A 248 -41.18 -20.15 32.46
N PRO A 249 -40.93 -21.47 32.47
CA PRO A 249 -41.97 -22.46 32.16
C PRO A 249 -43.11 -22.37 33.18
N ARG A 250 -44.36 -22.40 32.69
CA ARG A 250 -45.56 -22.43 33.56
C ARG A 250 -45.51 -23.68 34.44
N PRO A 251 -45.81 -23.58 35.75
CA PRO A 251 -46.00 -24.77 36.57
C PRO A 251 -47.18 -25.57 36.01
N GLN A 252 -46.95 -26.86 35.75
CA GLN A 252 -48.02 -27.81 35.46
C GLN A 252 -48.76 -28.05 36.78
N LEU A 253 -50.02 -27.62 36.84
CA LEU A 253 -50.97 -27.97 37.90
C LEU A 253 -51.55 -29.36 37.64
#